data_AF-A0AAI9TMX6-F1
#
_entry.id   AF-A0AAI9TMX6-F1
#
_cell.length_a   1.000
_cell.length_b   1.000
_cell.length_c   1.000
_cell.angle_alpha   90.00
_cell.angle_beta   90.00
_cell.angle_gamma   90.00
#
_symmetry.space_group_name_H-M   'P 1'
#
loop_
_entity.id
_entity.type
_entity.pdbx_description
1 polymer ?
#
loop_
_entity_poly.entity_id
_entity_poly.type
_entity_poly.pdbx_seq_one_letter_code
_entity_poly.pdbx_strand_id
1 'polypeptide(L)'
;MPCPCPCIDACIYTSCPAAVDSDNTSGKALVPIAKAAGLDLSDLVDDAAFANLGVDSLMSLVIAEKFREELCIVVAGSFFLEYPTADDLRSWLEEYYS
;
A
#
# COMPACT_ATOMS: atom_id res chain seq x y z
N MET A 1 47.22 -11.63 -12.33
CA MET A 1 47.21 -10.47 -11.41
C MET A 1 45.90 -10.49 -10.64
N PRO A 2 45.93 -10.38 -9.31
CA PRO A 2 44.75 -10.47 -8.45
C PRO A 2 43.94 -9.16 -8.47
N CYS A 3 42.63 -9.32 -8.24
CA CYS A 3 41.63 -8.27 -8.18
C CYS A 3 41.95 -7.19 -7.13
N PRO A 4 41.39 -5.99 -7.32
CA PRO A 4 40.85 -5.23 -6.21
C PRO A 4 39.38 -4.90 -6.47
N CYS A 5 38.48 -5.60 -5.76
CA CYS A 5 37.17 -5.06 -5.43
C CYS A 5 37.35 -4.13 -4.22
N PRO A 6 36.67 -2.99 -4.20
CA PRO A 6 36.00 -2.56 -2.98
C PRO A 6 34.49 -2.71 -3.15
N CYS A 7 33.92 -3.58 -2.31
CA CYS A 7 32.50 -3.70 -2.05
C CYS A 7 31.95 -2.34 -1.59
N ILE A 8 30.93 -1.79 -2.26
CA ILE A 8 30.01 -0.83 -1.66
C ILE A 8 28.57 -1.15 -2.08
N ASP A 9 27.87 -1.79 -1.14
CA ASP A 9 26.46 -1.59 -0.76
C ASP A 9 25.33 -1.70 -1.80
N ALA A 10 24.69 -2.87 -1.81
CA ALA A 10 23.28 -3.04 -1.42
C ALA A 10 22.69 -4.36 -1.95
N CYS A 11 23.42 -5.47 -1.79
CA CYS A 11 22.79 -6.79 -1.80
C CYS A 11 22.34 -7.14 -0.38
N ILE A 12 21.64 -6.24 0.34
CA ILE A 12 21.09 -6.51 1.68
C ILE A 12 19.80 -5.70 1.89
N TYR A 13 18.70 -6.15 1.29
CA TYR A 13 17.55 -6.47 2.12
C TYR A 13 16.99 -7.79 1.62
N THR A 14 17.67 -8.86 2.06
CA THR A 14 17.04 -10.16 2.12
C THR A 14 15.80 -10.01 3.00
N SER A 15 14.62 -10.13 2.39
CA SER A 15 13.48 -10.87 2.93
C SER A 15 12.28 -10.63 2.02
N CYS A 16 12.00 -11.58 1.15
CA CYS A 16 10.62 -12.05 1.15
C CYS A 16 10.55 -12.90 2.43
N PRO A 17 9.74 -12.50 3.43
CA PRO A 17 8.36 -12.94 3.38
C PRO A 17 7.42 -11.94 4.10
N ALA A 18 6.71 -11.11 3.35
CA ALA A 18 5.34 -10.84 3.74
C ALA A 18 4.52 -11.75 2.86
N ALA A 19 4.30 -12.96 3.34
CA ALA A 19 3.25 -13.79 2.81
C ALA A 19 1.97 -12.93 2.76
N VAL A 20 1.55 -12.52 1.57
CA VAL A 20 0.12 -12.34 1.31
C VAL A 20 -0.49 -13.75 1.21
N ASP A 21 -0.24 -14.58 2.22
CA ASP A 21 -1.03 -15.77 2.50
C ASP A 21 -2.27 -15.27 3.24
N SER A 22 -3.14 -14.64 2.46
CA SER A 22 -4.59 -14.70 2.58
C SER A 22 -5.13 -14.00 1.35
N ASP A 23 -5.94 -14.73 0.59
CA ASP A 23 -6.72 -14.25 -0.53
C ASP A 23 -7.81 -13.27 -0.04
N ASN A 24 -7.42 -12.22 0.69
CA ASN A 24 -8.34 -11.21 1.19
C ASN A 24 -8.16 -9.93 0.37
N THR A 25 -9.30 -9.30 0.07
CA THR A 25 -9.37 -8.07 -0.71
C THR A 25 -8.60 -6.94 -0.03
N SER A 26 -8.51 -6.95 1.31
CA SER A 26 -7.85 -5.91 2.10
C SER A 26 -6.33 -5.85 1.89
N GLY A 27 -5.64 -6.98 1.85
CA GLY A 27 -4.19 -7.04 1.56
C GLY A 27 -3.85 -6.65 0.13
N LYS A 28 -4.69 -7.03 -0.84
CA LYS A 28 -4.52 -6.62 -2.25
C LYS A 28 -4.78 -5.11 -2.44
N ALA A 29 -5.66 -4.52 -1.64
CA ALA A 29 -5.96 -3.09 -1.67
C ALA A 29 -4.84 -2.19 -1.15
N LEU A 30 -3.95 -2.68 -0.28
CA LEU A 30 -2.82 -1.90 0.20
C LEU A 30 -1.76 -1.64 -0.88
N VAL A 31 -1.66 -2.52 -1.88
CA VAL A 31 -0.69 -2.44 -2.99
C VAL A 31 -0.84 -1.14 -3.80
N PRO A 32 -2.02 -0.82 -4.37
CA PRO A 32 -2.19 0.42 -5.12
C PRO A 32 -2.06 1.69 -4.26
N ILE A 33 -2.35 1.64 -2.96
CA ILE A 33 -2.15 2.77 -2.04
C ILE A 33 -0.67 3.07 -1.87
N ALA A 34 0.11 2.05 -1.50
CA ALA A 34 1.55 2.18 -1.30
C ALA A 34 2.22 2.70 -2.59
N LYS A 35 1.83 2.15 -3.74
CA LYS A 35 2.33 2.58 -5.05
C LYS A 35 1.99 4.03 -5.41
N ALA A 36 0.79 4.49 -5.08
CA ALA A 36 0.39 5.88 -5.33
C ALA A 36 1.09 6.86 -4.37
N ALA A 37 1.24 6.47 -3.10
CA ALA A 37 1.98 7.23 -2.10
C ALA A 37 3.51 7.20 -2.31
N GLY A 38 4.01 6.28 -3.15
CA GLY A 38 5.45 6.07 -3.34
C GLY A 38 6.12 5.45 -2.12
N LEU A 39 5.37 4.68 -1.34
CA LEU A 39 5.81 3.98 -0.14
C LEU A 39 5.91 2.47 -0.40
N ASP A 40 6.72 1.79 0.41
CA ASP A 40 6.69 0.32 0.46
C ASP A 40 5.51 -0.16 1.31
N LEU A 41 5.05 -1.39 1.07
CA LEU A 41 3.98 -2.00 1.89
C LEU A 41 4.36 -2.08 3.38
N SER A 42 5.67 -2.16 3.67
CA SER A 42 6.19 -2.17 5.04
C SER A 42 6.18 -0.79 5.70
N ASP A 43 6.17 0.30 4.92
CA ASP A 43 6.05 1.67 5.41
C ASP A 43 4.59 2.09 5.61
N LEU A 44 3.66 1.34 5.01
CA LEU A 44 2.22 1.53 5.17
C LEU A 44 1.76 0.96 6.51
N VAL A 45 1.91 1.75 7.57
CA VAL A 45 1.49 1.38 8.92
C VAL A 45 -0.03 1.46 9.05
N ASP A 46 -0.66 0.42 9.59
CA ASP A 46 -2.12 0.32 9.73
C ASP A 46 -2.75 1.51 10.49
N ASP A 47 -2.07 2.01 11.54
CA ASP A 47 -2.50 3.14 12.39
C ASP A 47 -2.13 4.53 11.80
N ALA A 48 -1.32 4.59 10.75
CA ALA A 48 -0.89 5.86 10.18
C ALA A 48 -1.99 6.49 9.33
N ALA A 49 -2.20 7.79 9.52
CA ALA A 49 -3.11 8.55 8.69
C ALA A 49 -2.57 8.70 7.27
N PHE A 50 -3.38 8.35 6.27
CA PHE A 50 -3.14 8.51 4.84
C PHE A 50 -2.67 9.92 4.47
N ALA A 51 -3.26 10.96 5.06
CA ALA A 51 -2.82 12.34 4.88
C ALA A 51 -1.36 12.56 5.29
N ASN A 52 -0.89 11.86 6.32
CA ASN A 52 0.48 11.93 6.82
C ASN A 52 1.46 11.17 5.92
N LEU A 53 0.96 10.18 5.18
CA LEU A 53 1.67 9.37 4.20
C LEU A 53 1.70 10.02 2.80
N GLY A 54 1.13 11.22 2.64
CA GLY A 54 1.05 11.92 1.35
C GLY A 54 -0.13 11.49 0.47
N VAL A 55 -1.12 10.79 1.05
CA VAL A 55 -2.39 10.52 0.39
C VAL A 55 -3.34 11.68 0.68
N ASP A 56 -3.36 12.63 -0.24
CA ASP A 56 -4.24 13.80 -0.25
C ASP A 56 -5.41 13.62 -1.23
N SER A 57 -6.32 14.60 -1.31
CA SER A 57 -7.54 14.49 -2.12
C SER A 57 -7.30 14.19 -3.60
N LEU A 58 -6.14 14.56 -4.15
CA LEU A 58 -5.78 14.22 -5.53
C LEU A 58 -5.27 12.77 -5.61
N MET A 59 -4.37 12.39 -4.70
CA MET A 59 -3.84 11.03 -4.66
C MET A 59 -4.94 9.99 -4.41
N SER A 60 -5.92 10.32 -3.58
CA SER A 60 -7.11 9.49 -3.33
C SER A 60 -7.90 9.17 -4.60
N LEU A 61 -7.96 10.10 -5.57
CA LEU A 61 -8.60 9.84 -6.87
C LEU A 61 -7.78 8.87 -7.70
N VAL A 62 -6.45 9.04 -7.72
CA VAL A 62 -5.54 8.13 -8.42
C VAL A 62 -5.63 6.71 -7.84
N ILE A 63 -5.66 6.60 -6.51
CA ILE A 63 -5.85 5.33 -5.82
C ILE A 63 -7.22 4.73 -6.14
N ALA A 64 -8.29 5.53 -6.13
CA ALA A 64 -9.63 5.06 -6.48
C ALA A 64 -9.70 4.49 -7.91
N GLU A 65 -8.99 5.10 -8.86
CA GLU A 65 -8.86 4.57 -10.23
C GLU A 65 -8.17 3.20 -10.23
N LYS A 66 -7.09 3.05 -9.45
CA LYS A 66 -6.38 1.76 -9.32
C LYS A 66 -7.22 0.69 -8.64
N PHE A 67 -8.00 1.04 -7.63
CA PHE A 67 -8.95 0.11 -7.00
C PHE A 67 -9.96 -0.41 -8.01
N ARG A 68 -10.46 0.45 -8.90
CA ARG A 68 -11.40 0.03 -9.94
C ARG A 68 -10.72 -0.84 -11.00
N GLU A 69 -9.48 -0.54 -11.38
CA GLU A 69 -8.73 -1.30 -12.38
C GLU A 69 -8.27 -2.68 -11.88
N GLU A 70 -7.80 -2.76 -10.64
CA GLU A 70 -7.16 -3.97 -10.09
C GLU A 70 -8.13 -4.83 -9.26
N LEU A 71 -9.06 -4.20 -8.54
CA LEU A 71 -9.95 -4.88 -7.59
C LEU A 71 -11.42 -4.79 -8.01
N CYS A 72 -11.75 -4.03 -9.07
CA CYS A 72 -13.12 -3.69 -9.47
C CYS A 72 -13.93 -2.97 -8.37
N ILE A 73 -13.26 -2.28 -7.45
CA ILE A 73 -13.89 -1.52 -6.35
C ILE A 73 -13.94 -0.05 -6.71
N VAL A 74 -15.11 0.59 -6.55
CA VAL A 74 -15.29 2.01 -6.81
C VAL A 74 -15.47 2.75 -5.48
N VAL A 75 -14.49 3.59 -5.13
CA VAL A 75 -14.53 4.47 -3.96
C VAL A 75 -14.49 5.94 -4.39
N ALA A 76 -15.02 6.83 -3.55
CA ALA A 76 -14.91 8.27 -3.77
C ALA A 76 -13.53 8.80 -3.35
N GLY A 77 -13.07 9.92 -3.93
CA GLY A 77 -11.84 10.57 -3.48
C GLY A 77 -11.90 11.05 -2.02
N SER A 78 -13.11 11.28 -1.49
CA SER A 78 -13.33 11.59 -0.07
C SER A 78 -13.27 10.38 0.85
N PHE A 79 -13.27 9.16 0.31
CA PHE A 79 -13.30 7.93 1.09
C PHE A 79 -12.11 7.86 2.08
N PHE A 80 -10.93 8.26 1.63
CA PHE A 80 -9.71 8.30 2.44
C PHE A 80 -9.70 9.45 3.47
N LEU A 81 -10.67 10.37 3.44
CA LEU A 81 -10.89 11.38 4.48
C LEU A 81 -11.84 10.84 5.56
N GLU A 82 -12.80 10.01 5.17
CA GLU A 82 -13.75 9.35 6.07
C GLU A 82 -13.09 8.18 6.81
N TYR A 83 -12.19 7.48 6.11
CA TYR A 83 -11.36 6.38 6.60
C TYR A 83 -9.89 6.79 6.49
N PRO A 84 -9.37 7.52 7.50
CA PRO A 84 -8.06 8.14 7.41
C PRO A 84 -6.91 7.15 7.55
N THR A 85 -7.12 5.91 7.99
CA THR A 85 -6.04 4.94 8.25
C THR A 85 -6.16 3.69 7.38
N ALA A 86 -5.05 2.95 7.23
CA ALA A 86 -5.05 1.68 6.53
C ALA A 86 -5.88 0.61 7.27
N ASP A 87 -5.91 0.64 8.60
CA ASP A 87 -6.76 -0.25 9.40
C ASP A 87 -8.26 -0.04 9.11
N ASP A 88 -8.70 1.22 9.07
CA ASP A 88 -10.08 1.60 8.74
C ASP A 88 -10.50 1.08 7.36
N LEU A 89 -9.64 1.27 6.36
CA LEU A 89 -9.88 0.75 5.01
C LEU A 89 -9.94 -0.78 4.99
N ARG A 90 -9.03 -1.47 5.68
CA ARG A 90 -9.00 -2.93 5.73
C ARG A 90 -10.28 -3.49 6.37
N SER A 91 -10.70 -2.88 7.47
CA SER A 91 -11.96 -3.21 8.16
C SER A 91 -13.16 -3.02 7.23
N TRP A 92 -13.23 -1.91 6.50
CA TRP A 92 -14.29 -1.68 5.52
C TRP A 92 -14.27 -2.72 4.39
N LEU A 93 -13.09 -3.07 3.87
CA LEU A 93 -12.96 -4.07 2.81
C LEU A 93 -13.35 -5.48 3.30
N GLU A 94 -13.01 -5.85 4.53
CA GLU A 94 -13.43 -7.12 5.12
C GLU A 94 -14.94 -7.13 5.42
N GLU A 95 -15.52 -6.01 5.83
CA GLU A 95 -16.97 -5.95 6.08
C GLU A 95 -17.80 -6.04 4.78
N TYR A 96 -17.35 -5.40 3.71
CA TYR A 96 -18.11 -5.32 2.45
C TYR A 96 -17.74 -6.38 1.40
N TYR A 97 -16.53 -6.94 1.45
CA TYR A 97 -15.98 -7.83 0.42
C TYR A 97 -15.36 -9.13 1.00
N SER A 98 -15.70 -9.52 2.23
CA SER A 98 -15.39 -10.86 2.78
C SER A 98 -16.34 -11.96 2.29
#